data_AF-A8UPA7-F1
#
_entry.id   AF-A8UPA7-F1
#
_cell.length_a   1.000
_cell.length_b   1.000
_cell.length_c   1.000
_cell.angle_alpha   90.00
_cell.angle_beta   90.00
_cell.angle_gamma   90.00
#
_symmetry.space_group_name_H-M   'P 1'
#
loop_
_entity.id
_entity.type
_entity.pdbx_description
1 polymer ?
#
loop_
_entity_poly.entity_id
_entity_poly.type
_entity_poly.pdbx_seq_one_letter_code
_entity_poly.pdbx_strand_id
1 'polypeptide(L)'
;MTKLKIKKIIFIISLILIGCKSYQPFNNMNEKRNSLRILKKELKLSTKEFKLIKGKDSVLFEISNSIKNKVKSTLIKRRVDSFLLGNYSKQELLLCLKLDRISNGWSFEFDRSGKALNYPNFNNTKEVDAFLKKLERSLSIMNSVKVDSTRN
;
A
#
# COMPACT_ATOMS: atom_id res chain seq x y z
N MET A 1 -31.55 2.00 9.68
CA MET A 1 -30.08 2.09 9.74
C MET A 1 -29.56 2.64 8.41
N THR A 2 -29.00 3.84 8.38
CA THR A 2 -28.84 4.65 7.16
C THR A 2 -27.84 4.03 6.16
N LYS A 3 -28.14 4.10 4.85
CA LYS A 3 -27.30 3.60 3.73
C LYS A 3 -25.82 4.01 3.83
N LEU A 4 -25.54 5.15 4.49
CA LEU A 4 -24.20 5.66 4.77
C LEU A 4 -23.39 4.76 5.74
N LYS A 5 -24.04 4.18 6.76
CA LYS A 5 -23.37 3.26 7.70
C LYS A 5 -22.95 1.96 6.99
N ILE A 6 -23.80 1.46 6.10
CA ILE A 6 -23.52 0.25 5.31
C ILE A 6 -22.33 0.48 4.36
N LYS A 7 -22.27 1.62 3.65
CA LYS A 7 -21.13 1.96 2.79
C LYS A 7 -19.80 2.09 3.55
N LYS A 8 -19.82 2.69 4.75
CA LYS A 8 -18.64 2.79 5.62
C LYS A 8 -18.15 1.42 6.09
N ILE A 9 -19.07 0.52 6.44
CA ILE A 9 -18.74 -0.85 6.85
C ILE A 9 -18.13 -1.63 5.67
N ILE A 10 -18.71 -1.53 4.48
CA ILE A 10 -18.18 -2.17 3.27
C ILE A 10 -16.78 -1.67 2.93
N PHE A 11 -16.52 -0.37 3.09
CA PHE A 11 -15.19 0.22 2.90
C PHE A 11 -14.17 -0.31 3.92
N ILE A 12 -14.55 -0.43 5.19
CA ILE A 12 -13.68 -1.01 6.23
C ILE A 12 -13.39 -2.49 5.92
N ILE A 13 -14.41 -3.26 5.52
CA ILE A 13 -14.26 -4.68 5.15
C ILE A 13 -13.35 -4.81 3.92
N SER A 14 -13.46 -3.93 2.92
CA SER A 14 -12.57 -3.99 1.74
C SER A 14 -11.12 -3.66 2.08
N LEU A 15 -10.87 -2.70 2.98
CA LEU A 15 -9.52 -2.41 3.49
C LEU A 15 -8.90 -3.62 4.20
N ILE A 16 -9.69 -4.34 4.99
CA ILE A 16 -9.25 -5.55 5.70
C ILE A 16 -8.91 -6.67 4.69
N LEU A 17 -9.75 -6.89 3.68
CA LEU A 17 -9.52 -7.92 2.66
C LEU A 17 -8.26 -7.66 1.81
N ILE A 18 -7.93 -6.40 1.51
CA ILE A 18 -6.70 -5.99 0.79
C ILE A 18 -5.44 -6.25 1.63
N GLY A 19 -5.55 -6.11 2.95
CA GLY A 19 -4.48 -6.40 3.91
C GLY A 19 -4.16 -7.89 4.02
N CYS A 20 -5.15 -8.77 3.93
CA CYS A 20 -4.97 -10.22 4.17
C CYS A 20 -4.22 -10.97 3.05
N LYS A 21 -4.27 -10.52 1.79
CA LYS A 21 -3.58 -11.20 0.66
C LYS A 21 -2.26 -10.52 0.24
N SER A 22 -1.64 -9.73 1.11
CA SER A 22 -0.65 -8.73 0.68
C SER A 22 0.76 -9.22 0.36
N TYR A 23 1.00 -10.53 0.21
CA TYR A 23 2.31 -11.01 -0.23
C TYR A 23 2.27 -11.45 -1.70
N GLN A 24 2.80 -10.59 -2.58
CA GLN A 24 3.33 -11.04 -3.87
C GLN A 24 4.85 -11.24 -3.70
N PRO A 25 5.36 -12.47 -3.88
CA PRO A 25 6.80 -12.70 -3.87
C PRO A 25 7.46 -12.05 -5.10
N PHE A 26 8.78 -11.84 -5.02
CA PHE A 26 9.57 -11.54 -6.21
C PHE A 26 9.49 -12.71 -7.18
N ASN A 27 9.37 -12.44 -8.48
CA ASN A 27 9.31 -13.49 -9.49
C ASN A 27 10.66 -14.23 -9.62
N ASN A 28 11.77 -13.53 -9.33
CA ASN A 28 13.11 -14.11 -9.33
C ASN A 28 14.11 -13.28 -8.49
N MET A 29 15.31 -13.84 -8.31
CA MET A 29 16.39 -13.21 -7.55
C MET A 29 16.95 -11.93 -8.19
N ASN A 30 16.86 -11.80 -9.52
CA ASN A 30 17.30 -10.59 -10.22
C ASN A 30 16.37 -9.41 -9.90
N GLU A 31 15.07 -9.65 -9.84
CA GLU A 31 14.08 -8.65 -9.45
C GLU A 31 14.29 -8.18 -7.99
N LYS A 32 14.57 -9.13 -7.08
CA LYS A 32 14.92 -8.81 -5.69
C LYS A 32 16.18 -7.95 -5.60
N ARG A 33 17.24 -8.31 -6.34
CA ARG A 33 18.49 -7.53 -6.41
C ARG A 33 18.24 -6.11 -6.95
N ASN A 34 17.43 -5.98 -8.00
CA ASN A 34 17.09 -4.68 -8.56
C ASN A 34 16.31 -3.82 -7.55
N SER A 35 15.34 -4.43 -6.87
CA SER A 35 14.57 -3.76 -5.82
C SER A 35 15.46 -3.25 -4.68
N LEU A 36 16.46 -4.03 -4.26
CA LEU A 36 17.44 -3.60 -3.27
C LEU A 36 18.28 -2.41 -3.75
N ARG A 37 18.68 -2.37 -5.02
CA ARG A 37 19.41 -1.24 -5.61
C ARG A 37 18.56 0.03 -5.63
N ILE A 38 17.32 -0.08 -6.06
CA ILE A 38 16.36 1.03 -6.08
C ILE A 38 16.16 1.58 -4.67
N LEU A 39 15.93 0.70 -3.69
CA LEU A 39 15.71 1.10 -2.29
C LEU A 39 16.90 1.91 -1.73
N LYS A 40 18.14 1.46 -1.99
CA LYS A 40 19.35 2.17 -1.56
C LYS A 40 19.47 3.55 -2.19
N LYS A 41 19.14 3.67 -3.47
CA LYS A 41 19.25 4.93 -4.21
C LYS A 41 18.24 5.97 -3.73
N GLU A 42 17.00 5.54 -3.47
CA GLU A 42 15.88 6.48 -3.28
C GLU A 42 15.62 6.86 -1.82
N LEU A 43 15.82 5.95 -0.86
CA LEU A 43 15.35 6.16 0.52
C LEU A 43 16.42 6.61 1.52
N LYS A 44 17.71 6.61 1.12
CA LYS A 44 18.84 7.02 1.98
C LYS A 44 18.80 6.41 3.40
N LEU A 45 18.46 5.12 3.48
CA LEU A 45 18.36 4.40 4.75
C LEU A 45 19.74 4.14 5.37
N SER A 46 19.82 4.12 6.70
CA SER A 46 20.99 3.64 7.41
C SER A 46 21.21 2.14 7.16
N THR A 47 22.43 1.65 7.43
CA THR A 47 22.75 0.22 7.26
C THR A 47 21.87 -0.69 8.12
N LYS A 48 21.48 -0.25 9.33
CA LYS A 48 20.61 -1.02 10.24
C LYS A 48 19.19 -1.12 9.67
N GLU A 49 18.60 0.00 9.27
CA GLU A 49 17.26 0.05 8.67
C GLU A 49 17.19 -0.74 7.37
N PHE A 50 18.22 -0.62 6.53
CA PHE A 50 18.33 -1.38 5.29
C PHE A 50 18.33 -2.90 5.54
N LYS A 51 19.07 -3.38 6.56
CA LYS A 51 19.07 -4.80 6.94
C LYS A 51 17.69 -5.27 7.40
N LEU A 52 16.99 -4.47 8.19
CA LEU A 52 15.63 -4.79 8.67
C LEU A 52 14.64 -4.95 7.51
N ILE A 53 14.69 -4.06 6.52
CA ILE A 53 13.83 -4.14 5.33
C ILE A 53 14.25 -5.30 4.43
N LYS A 54 15.55 -5.48 4.21
CA LYS A 54 16.10 -6.57 3.38
C LYS A 54 15.66 -7.96 3.85
N GLY A 55 15.52 -8.17 5.16
CA GLY A 55 15.06 -9.44 5.74
C GLY A 55 13.56 -9.70 5.58
N LYS A 56 12.78 -8.72 5.12
CA LYS A 56 11.32 -8.79 5.01
C LYS A 56 10.90 -8.66 3.53
N ASP A 57 10.90 -9.77 2.80
CA ASP A 57 10.66 -9.78 1.35
C ASP A 57 9.39 -9.06 0.92
N SER A 58 8.29 -9.24 1.66
CA SER A 58 7.02 -8.54 1.40
C SER A 58 7.14 -7.02 1.50
N VAL A 59 7.91 -6.54 2.47
CA VAL A 59 8.10 -5.11 2.73
C VAL A 59 9.01 -4.52 1.65
N LEU A 60 10.12 -5.22 1.35
CA LEU A 60 11.02 -4.83 0.27
C LEU A 60 10.30 -4.75 -1.08
N PHE A 61 9.47 -5.73 -1.40
CA PHE A 61 8.70 -5.76 -2.64
C PHE A 61 7.73 -4.59 -2.74
N GLU A 62 6.95 -4.36 -1.69
CA GLU A 62 5.90 -3.33 -1.72
C GLU A 62 6.47 -1.91 -1.78
N ILE A 63 7.57 -1.67 -1.08
CA ILE A 63 8.29 -0.39 -1.16
C ILE A 63 8.86 -0.20 -2.57
N SER A 64 9.53 -1.21 -3.13
CA SER A 64 10.10 -1.09 -4.48
C SER A 64 9.01 -0.90 -5.53
N ASN A 65 7.87 -1.56 -5.38
CA ASN A 65 6.71 -1.38 -6.25
C ASN A 65 6.13 0.04 -6.15
N SER A 66 6.08 0.61 -4.94
CA SER A 66 5.63 2.01 -4.73
C SER A 66 6.56 3.02 -5.38
N ILE A 67 7.88 2.79 -5.30
CA ILE A 67 8.87 3.62 -6.00
C ILE A 67 8.69 3.52 -7.53
N LYS A 68 8.58 2.31 -8.07
CA LYS A 68 8.36 2.08 -9.52
C LYS A 68 7.10 2.77 -10.03
N ASN A 69 6.04 2.79 -9.22
CA ASN A 69 4.77 3.47 -9.51
C ASN A 69 4.79 4.98 -9.20
N LYS A 70 5.97 5.58 -9.00
CA LYS A 70 6.16 7.03 -8.83
C LYS A 70 5.38 7.64 -7.65
N VAL A 71 5.12 6.87 -6.60
CA VAL A 71 4.64 7.45 -5.34
C VAL A 71 5.70 8.41 -4.80
N LYS A 72 5.28 9.58 -4.30
CA LYS A 72 6.20 10.60 -3.77
C LYS A 72 7.17 9.99 -2.77
N SER A 73 8.47 10.16 -3.00
CA SER A 73 9.53 9.57 -2.16
C SER A 73 9.42 9.99 -0.69
N THR A 74 9.01 11.23 -0.42
CA THR A 74 8.73 11.74 0.93
C THR A 74 7.62 10.97 1.64
N LEU A 75 6.56 10.60 0.91
CA LEU A 75 5.45 9.81 1.44
C LEU A 75 5.91 8.39 1.74
N ILE A 76 6.59 7.74 0.80
CA ILE A 76 7.17 6.39 1.00
C ILE A 76 8.09 6.39 2.23
N LYS A 77 9.00 7.39 2.32
CA LYS A 77 9.93 7.52 3.43
C LYS A 77 9.19 7.63 4.76
N ARG A 78 8.19 8.50 4.87
CA ARG A 78 7.38 8.65 6.07
C ARG A 78 6.69 7.33 6.50
N ARG A 79 6.18 6.53 5.55
CA ARG A 79 5.59 5.21 5.85
C ARG A 79 6.63 4.24 6.38
N VAL A 80 7.80 4.22 5.74
CA VAL A 80 8.92 3.36 6.12
C VAL A 80 9.45 3.75 7.50
N ASP A 81 9.60 5.04 7.78
CA ASP A 81 10.02 5.55 9.09
C ASP A 81 9.02 5.14 10.18
N SER A 82 7.71 5.28 9.91
CA SER A 82 6.65 4.83 10.85
C SER A 82 6.73 3.33 11.12
N PHE A 83 7.04 2.52 10.11
CA PHE A 83 7.25 1.08 10.28
C PHE A 83 8.51 0.75 11.09
N LEU A 84 9.62 1.44 10.81
CA LEU A 84 10.89 1.22 11.51
C LEU A 84 10.82 1.63 12.99
N LEU A 85 10.02 2.66 13.30
CA LEU A 85 9.73 3.10 14.67
C LEU A 85 8.70 2.22 15.40
N GLY A 86 8.14 1.20 14.75
CA GLY A 86 7.11 0.32 15.33
C GLY A 86 5.71 0.94 15.40
N ASN A 87 5.54 2.15 14.85
CA ASN A 87 4.23 2.80 14.75
C ASN A 87 3.32 2.09 13.74
N TYR A 88 3.87 1.42 12.73
CA TYR A 88 3.14 0.54 11.83
C TYR A 88 3.54 -0.92 12.01
N SER A 89 2.53 -1.78 12.04
CA SER A 89 2.68 -3.20 11.72
C SER A 89 3.05 -3.38 10.25
N LYS A 90 3.50 -4.59 9.91
CA LYS A 90 3.77 -4.97 8.52
C LYS A 90 2.53 -4.77 7.65
N GLN A 91 1.35 -5.17 8.12
CA GLN A 91 0.10 -5.10 7.37
C GLN A 91 -0.32 -3.65 7.09
N GLU A 92 -0.21 -2.77 8.09
CA GLU A 92 -0.52 -1.34 7.95
C GLU A 92 0.41 -0.68 6.93
N LEU A 93 1.72 -0.96 6.98
CA LEU A 93 2.66 -0.47 5.98
C LEU A 93 2.26 -0.88 4.57
N LEU A 94 2.00 -2.18 4.38
CA LEU A 94 1.67 -2.72 3.06
C LEU A 94 0.36 -2.11 2.53
N LEU A 95 -0.64 -1.95 3.40
CA LEU A 95 -1.90 -1.32 3.04
C LEU A 95 -1.73 0.15 2.68
N CYS A 96 -0.98 0.93 3.48
CA CYS A 96 -0.68 2.33 3.16
C CYS A 96 0.00 2.47 1.80
N LEU A 97 1.02 1.66 1.53
CA LEU A 97 1.76 1.72 0.26
C LEU A 97 0.87 1.38 -0.95
N LYS A 98 -0.06 0.43 -0.81
CA LYS A 98 -1.07 0.14 -1.83
C LYS A 98 -2.02 1.31 -2.04
N LEU A 99 -2.53 1.89 -0.96
CA LEU A 99 -3.46 3.02 -1.01
C LEU A 99 -2.78 4.25 -1.62
N ASP A 100 -1.54 4.54 -1.25
CA ASP A 100 -0.76 5.67 -1.78
C ASP A 100 -0.56 5.56 -3.30
N ARG A 101 -0.46 4.33 -3.85
CA ARG A 101 -0.44 4.11 -5.31
C ARG A 101 -1.80 4.37 -5.97
N ILE A 102 -2.89 3.95 -5.34
CA ILE A 102 -4.25 4.12 -5.88
C ILE A 102 -4.68 5.60 -5.79
N SER A 103 -4.32 6.27 -4.70
CA SER A 103 -4.82 7.59 -4.35
C SER A 103 -4.24 8.72 -5.19
N ASN A 104 -3.12 8.48 -5.89
CA ASN A 104 -2.46 9.41 -6.80
C ASN A 104 -2.25 10.82 -6.19
N GLY A 105 -2.02 10.89 -4.86
CA GLY A 105 -1.76 12.15 -4.16
C GLY A 105 -2.68 12.47 -2.97
N TRP A 106 -3.69 11.65 -2.64
CA TRP A 106 -4.44 11.87 -1.40
C TRP A 106 -3.67 11.33 -0.19
N SER A 107 -3.58 12.15 0.85
CA SER A 107 -2.95 11.80 2.13
C SER A 107 -3.94 11.04 3.01
N PHE A 108 -3.62 9.78 3.30
CA PHE A 108 -4.32 8.97 4.30
C PHE A 108 -3.36 8.64 5.43
N GLU A 109 -3.75 8.72 6.70
CA GLU A 109 -2.92 8.20 7.79
C GLU A 109 -3.77 7.38 8.77
N PHE A 110 -3.20 6.25 9.20
CA PHE A 110 -3.74 5.52 10.34
C PHE A 110 -3.47 6.35 11.60
N ASP A 111 -4.45 7.14 12.02
CA ASP A 111 -4.40 7.82 13.30
C ASP A 111 -4.78 6.85 14.43
N ARG A 112 -3.79 6.54 15.28
CA ARG A 112 -3.98 5.74 16.49
C ARG A 112 -4.47 6.56 17.68
N SER A 113 -4.52 7.90 17.57
CA SER A 113 -5.02 8.78 18.62
C SER A 113 -6.55 8.89 18.65
N GLY A 114 -7.24 8.36 17.64
CA GLY A 114 -8.70 8.41 17.52
C GLY A 114 -9.26 9.81 17.24
N LYS A 115 -8.40 10.79 16.91
CA LYS A 115 -8.77 12.17 16.61
C LYS A 115 -8.99 12.28 15.10
N ALA A 116 -10.17 12.75 14.70
CA ALA A 116 -10.70 12.65 13.33
C ALA A 116 -9.93 13.37 12.20
N LEU A 117 -8.68 13.81 12.40
CA LEU A 117 -7.90 14.67 11.50
C LEU A 117 -7.35 13.96 10.25
N ASN A 118 -7.19 12.63 10.27
CA ASN A 118 -6.41 11.91 9.25
C ASN A 118 -7.19 10.95 8.34
N TYR A 119 -8.54 11.02 8.38
CA TYR A 119 -9.36 10.31 7.40
C TYR A 119 -9.15 10.88 5.99
N PRO A 120 -9.32 10.08 4.93
CA PRO A 120 -9.37 10.64 3.58
C PRO A 120 -10.52 11.65 3.56
N ASN A 121 -10.17 12.92 3.39
CA ASN A 121 -11.15 13.99 3.35
C ASN A 121 -11.71 14.04 1.93
N PHE A 122 -12.96 13.61 1.79
CA PHE A 122 -13.69 13.70 0.54
C PHE A 122 -14.57 14.94 0.61
N ASN A 123 -14.29 15.91 -0.25
CA ASN A 123 -15.06 17.16 -0.26
C ASN A 123 -16.47 16.96 -0.84
N ASN A 124 -16.68 15.88 -1.61
CA ASN A 124 -17.96 15.57 -2.23
C ASN A 124 -18.10 14.06 -2.54
N THR A 125 -19.32 13.65 -2.86
CA THR A 125 -19.66 12.26 -3.21
C THR A 125 -18.99 11.76 -4.49
N LYS A 126 -18.63 12.67 -5.43
CA LYS A 126 -17.95 12.29 -6.68
C LYS A 126 -16.53 11.81 -6.40
N GLU A 127 -15.83 12.39 -5.42
CA GLU A 127 -14.50 11.93 -5.00
C GLU A 127 -14.59 10.53 -4.37
N VAL A 128 -15.61 10.28 -3.55
CA VAL A 128 -15.86 8.94 -2.99
C VAL A 128 -16.09 7.92 -4.10
N ASP A 129 -16.95 8.23 -5.06
CA ASP A 129 -17.24 7.32 -6.18
C ASP A 129 -16.02 7.11 -7.09
N ALA A 130 -15.21 8.15 -7.32
CA ALA A 130 -13.97 8.04 -8.08
C ALA A 130 -12.94 7.14 -7.38
N PHE A 131 -12.85 7.23 -6.05
CA PHE A 131 -12.00 6.36 -5.25
C PHE A 131 -12.46 4.90 -5.31
N LEU A 132 -13.75 4.66 -5.11
CA LEU A 132 -14.33 3.31 -5.16
C LEU A 132 -14.13 2.68 -6.54
N LYS A 133 -14.36 3.44 -7.62
CA LYS A 133 -14.13 2.96 -9.00
C LYS A 133 -12.65 2.64 -9.28
N LYS A 134 -11.72 3.45 -8.78
CA LYS A 134 -10.27 3.19 -8.92
C LYS A 134 -9.85 1.94 -8.15
N LEU A 135 -10.38 1.78 -6.94
CA LEU A 135 -10.11 0.63 -6.09
C LEU A 135 -10.67 -0.65 -6.72
N GLU A 136 -11.91 -0.61 -7.23
CA GLU A 136 -12.54 -1.72 -7.95
C GLU A 136 -11.75 -2.12 -9.21
N ARG A 137 -11.33 -1.14 -10.03
CA ARG A 137 -10.47 -1.41 -11.19
C ARG A 137 -9.12 -2.02 -10.80
N SER A 138 -8.48 -1.51 -9.75
CA SER A 138 -7.20 -2.04 -9.28
C SER A 138 -7.33 -3.47 -8.75
N LEU A 139 -8.44 -3.80 -8.07
CA LEU A 139 -8.75 -5.16 -7.63
C LEU A 139 -9.08 -6.10 -8.78
N SER A 140 -9.81 -5.62 -9.79
CA SER A 140 -10.12 -6.38 -11.01
C SER A 140 -8.86 -6.76 -11.77
N ILE A 141 -7.93 -5.81 -11.96
CA ILE A 141 -6.62 -6.06 -12.58
C ILE A 141 -5.80 -7.06 -11.77
N MET A 142 -5.85 -6.98 -10.43
CA MET A 142 -5.13 -7.92 -9.57
C MET A 142 -5.69 -9.35 -9.65
N ASN A 143 -6.98 -9.52 -9.96
CA ASN A 143 -7.62 -10.82 -10.18
C ASN A 143 -7.47 -11.33 -11.63
N SER A 144 -7.41 -10.45 -12.64
CA SER A 144 -7.25 -10.84 -14.04
C SER A 144 -5.84 -11.36 -14.35
N VAL A 145 -4.83 -11.04 -13.53
CA VAL A 145 -3.46 -11.57 -13.65
C VAL A 145 -3.34 -13.05 -13.23
N LYS A 146 -4.45 -13.72 -12.89
CA LYS A 146 -4.46 -15.14 -12.46
C LYS A 146 -5.30 -16.10 -13.30
N VAL A 147 -5.59 -15.75 -14.56
CA VAL A 147 -6.26 -16.67 -15.50
C VAL A 147 -5.52 -16.66 -16.84
N ASP A 148 -4.30 -17.20 -16.88
CA ASP A 148 -3.66 -17.68 -18.12
C ASP A 148 -2.45 -18.58 -17.83
N SER A 149 -2.66 -19.67 -17.08
CA SER A 149 -1.66 -20.75 -17.00
C SER A 149 -2.24 -22.16 -16.97
N THR A 150 -3.47 -22.35 -17.43
CA THR A 150 -4.04 -23.68 -17.66
C THR A 150 -4.99 -23.61 -18.85
N ARG A 151 -4.41 -23.66 -20.04
CA ARG A 151 -5.09 -24.20 -21.20
C ARG A 151 -4.13 -25.21 -21.84
N ASN A 152 -4.52 -26.48 -21.70
CA ASN A 152 -3.97 -27.62 -22.44
C ASN A 152 -4.04 -27.38 -23.93
#